data_AF-A0A6B2VDW1-F1
#
_entry.id   AF-A0A6B2VDW1-F1
#
_cell.length_a   1.000
_cell.length_b   1.000
_cell.length_c   1.000
_cell.angle_alpha   90.00
_cell.angle_beta   90.00
_cell.angle_gamma   90.00
#
_symmetry.space_group_name_H-M   'P 1'
#
loop_
_entity.id
_entity.type
_entity.pdbx_description
1 polymer ?
#
loop_
_entity_poly.entity_id
_entity_poly.type
_entity_poly.pdbx_seq_one_letter_code
_entity_poly.pdbx_strand_id
1 'polypeptide(L)'
;MFEPDPDCVVCVCHSVSEAEIVAVIRGGACSAEDIGERCRAGTGCGHCVEDLHELIEDFGPGAGGAAGGDSTAQEQGSRDS
;
A
#
# COMPACT_ATOMS: atom_id res chain seq x y z
N MET A 1 4.66 7.32 -22.99
CA MET A 1 4.41 7.92 -21.67
C MET A 1 3.42 7.01 -21.00
N PHE A 2 3.79 6.40 -19.88
CA PHE A 2 2.87 5.59 -19.09
C PHE A 2 2.09 6.59 -18.23
N GLU A 3 0.82 6.79 -18.57
CA GLU A 3 -0.09 7.64 -17.81
C GLU A 3 -0.93 6.70 -16.95
N PRO A 4 -1.03 6.94 -15.63
CA PRO A 4 -1.80 6.08 -14.76
C PRO A 4 -3.27 6.10 -15.18
N ASP A 5 -3.89 4.92 -15.27
CA ASP A 5 -5.24 4.78 -15.79
C ASP A 5 -6.26 5.24 -14.74
N PRO A 6 -7.05 6.31 -15.00
CA PRO A 6 -8.05 6.80 -14.06
C PRO A 6 -9.25 5.85 -13.92
N ASP A 7 -9.43 4.92 -14.86
CA ASP A 7 -10.48 3.90 -14.84
C ASP A 7 -10.09 2.66 -14.03
N CYS A 8 -8.81 2.52 -13.65
CA CYS A 8 -8.33 1.40 -12.84
C CYS A 8 -8.56 1.72 -11.35
N VAL A 9 -9.53 1.04 -10.73
CA VAL A 9 -9.81 1.17 -9.29
C VAL A 9 -8.96 0.19 -8.50
N VAL A 10 -8.05 0.73 -7.70
CA VAL A 10 -7.15 -0.05 -6.82
C VAL A 10 -7.87 -0.39 -5.50
N CYS A 11 -8.57 0.59 -4.90
CA CYS A 11 -9.33 0.35 -3.69
C CYS A 11 -10.83 0.36 -3.97
N VAL A 12 -11.46 -0.82 -4.04
CA VAL A 12 -12.92 -0.94 -4.26
C VAL A 12 -13.75 -0.45 -3.06
N CYS A 13 -13.23 -0.57 -1.83
CA CYS A 13 -13.96 -0.16 -0.62
C CYS A 13 -14.26 1.34 -0.60
N HIS A 14 -13.29 2.13 -1.06
CA HIS A 14 -13.37 3.59 -1.09
C HIS A 14 -13.45 4.15 -2.52
N SER A 15 -13.52 3.26 -3.52
CA SER A 15 -13.54 3.58 -4.95
C SER A 15 -12.39 4.52 -5.37
N VAL A 16 -11.18 4.21 -4.91
CA VAL A 16 -9.98 5.00 -5.21
C VAL A 16 -9.27 4.45 -6.44
N SER A 17 -9.00 5.33 -7.39
CA SER A 17 -8.31 5.01 -8.64
C SER A 17 -6.78 5.03 -8.50
N GLU A 18 -6.09 4.33 -9.40
CA GLU A 18 -4.62 4.38 -9.50
C GLU A 18 -4.12 5.82 -9.70
N ALA A 19 -4.77 6.56 -10.60
CA ALA A 19 -4.44 7.96 -10.88
C ALA A 19 -4.53 8.86 -9.63
N GLU A 20 -5.53 8.64 -8.75
CA GLU A 20 -5.63 9.36 -7.48
C GLU A 20 -4.49 9.03 -6.53
N ILE A 21 -4.13 7.75 -6.42
CA ILE A 21 -3.02 7.29 -5.59
C ILE A 21 -1.72 7.95 -6.06
N VAL A 22 -1.44 7.91 -7.37
CA VAL A 22 -0.26 8.53 -7.96
C VAL A 22 -0.25 10.05 -7.75
N ALA A 23 -1.40 10.72 -7.84
CA ALA A 23 -1.52 12.14 -7.56
C ALA A 23 -1.14 12.47 -6.11
N VAL A 24 -1.55 11.63 -5.16
CA VAL A 24 -1.23 11.79 -3.73
C VAL A 24 0.24 11.49 -3.43
N ILE A 25 0.82 10.48 -4.07
CA ILE A 25 2.25 10.17 -3.98
C ILE A 25 3.09 11.35 -4.49
N ARG A 26 2.72 11.93 -5.64
CA ARG A 26 3.36 13.16 -6.18
C ARG A 26 3.17 14.37 -5.27
N GLY A 27 2.10 14.40 -4.48
CA GLY A 27 1.86 15.40 -3.44
C GLY A 27 2.73 15.24 -2.19
N GLY A 28 3.51 14.16 -2.10
CA GLY A 28 4.41 13.87 -0.98
C GLY A 28 3.94 12.75 -0.06
N ALA A 29 3.01 11.89 -0.48
CA ALA A 29 2.76 10.64 0.26
C ALA A 29 3.86 9.63 0.00
N CYS A 30 4.33 8.99 1.05
CA CYS A 30 5.38 7.97 0.99
C CYS A 30 5.04 6.71 1.81
N SER A 31 3.80 6.58 2.28
CA SER A 31 3.34 5.42 3.04
C SER A 31 1.86 5.12 2.75
N ALA A 32 1.45 3.85 2.91
CA ALA A 32 0.04 3.47 2.80
C ALA A 32 -0.84 4.18 3.84
N GLU A 33 -0.26 4.54 5.01
CA GLU A 33 -0.94 5.30 6.04
C GLU A 33 -1.21 6.76 5.61
N ASP A 34 -0.23 7.46 5.04
CA ASP A 34 -0.42 8.80 4.44
C ASP A 34 -1.48 8.78 3.34
N ILE A 35 -1.47 7.75 2.50
CA ILE A 35 -2.48 7.59 1.44
C ILE A 35 -3.84 7.28 2.06
N GLY A 36 -3.90 6.51 3.15
CA GLY A 36 -5.11 6.27 3.93
C GLY A 36 -5.67 7.55 4.55
N GLU A 37 -4.83 8.45 5.06
CA GLU A 37 -5.31 9.73 5.60
C GLU A 37 -5.87 10.65 4.51
N ARG A 38 -5.32 10.60 3.29
CA ARG A 38 -5.72 11.47 2.17
C ARG A 38 -6.87 10.90 1.33
N CYS A 39 -6.78 9.62 0.98
CA CYS A 39 -7.68 8.91 0.08
C CYS A 39 -8.55 7.85 0.77
N ARG A 40 -8.29 7.53 2.05
CA ARG A 40 -8.95 6.41 2.78
C ARG A 40 -8.66 5.03 2.19
N ALA A 41 -7.76 4.92 1.22
CA ALA A 41 -7.32 3.63 0.70
C ALA A 41 -6.49 2.90 1.77
N GLY A 42 -6.67 1.58 1.90
CA GLY A 42 -5.91 0.76 2.86
C GLY A 42 -6.44 0.73 4.30
N THR A 43 -7.37 1.60 4.70
CA THR A 43 -7.93 1.62 6.07
C THR A 43 -9.09 0.66 6.31
N GLY A 44 -9.55 -0.04 5.25
CA GLY A 44 -10.70 -0.94 5.27
C GLY A 44 -10.32 -2.42 5.34
N CYS A 45 -10.49 -3.13 4.22
CA CYS A 45 -10.20 -4.58 4.12
C CYS A 45 -8.71 -4.92 4.05
N GLY A 46 -7.84 -3.94 3.82
CA GLY A 46 -6.39 -4.13 3.71
C GLY A 46 -5.90 -4.75 2.39
N HIS A 47 -6.78 -5.15 1.45
CA HIS A 47 -6.34 -5.84 0.23
C HIS A 47 -5.53 -4.96 -0.71
N CYS A 48 -5.93 -3.70 -0.87
CA CYS A 48 -5.22 -2.73 -1.70
C CYS A 48 -3.92 -2.22 -1.06
N VAL A 49 -3.54 -2.68 0.14
CA VAL A 49 -2.34 -2.19 0.82
C VAL A 49 -1.08 -2.61 0.06
N GLU A 50 -1.01 -3.86 -0.43
CA GLU A 50 0.11 -4.32 -1.25
C GLU A 50 0.23 -3.51 -2.54
N ASP A 51 -0.87 -3.27 -3.27
CA ASP A 51 -0.86 -2.44 -4.48
C ASP A 51 -0.41 -0.99 -4.19
N LEU A 52 -0.83 -0.43 -3.04
CA LEU A 52 -0.39 0.90 -2.61
C LEU A 52 1.13 0.95 -2.40
N HIS A 53 1.72 -0.10 -1.82
CA HIS A 53 3.17 -0.17 -1.64
C HIS A 53 3.90 -0.21 -2.98
N GLU A 54 3.47 -1.05 -3.92
CA GLU A 54 4.07 -1.12 -5.26
C GLU A 54 4.00 0.23 -5.98
N LEU A 55 2.84 0.91 -5.92
CA LEU A 55 2.68 2.24 -6.51
C LEU A 55 3.58 3.30 -5.84
N ILE A 56 3.79 3.23 -4.52
CA ILE A 56 4.73 4.13 -3.83
C ILE A 56 6.16 3.83 -4.28
N GLU A 57 6.53 2.57 -4.52
CA GLU A 57 7.87 2.23 -4.99
C GLU A 57 8.13 2.71 -6.43
N ASP A 58 7.12 2.62 -7.30
CA ASP A 58 7.20 3.07 -8.69
C ASP A 58 7.16 4.61 -8.84
N PHE A 59 6.31 5.29 -8.05
CA PHE A 59 6.05 6.73 -8.21
C PHE A 59 6.56 7.61 -7.08
N GLY A 60 6.99 7.03 -5.96
CA GLY A 60 7.40 7.74 -4.77
C GLY A 60 8.72 8.49 -4.92
N PRO A 61 8.89 9.62 -4.23
CA PRO A 61 10.15 10.35 -4.22
C PRO A 61 11.17 9.61 -3.33
N GLY A 62 11.74 8.52 -3.87
CA GLY A 62 12.85 7.78 -3.28
C GLY A 62 12.60 7.29 -1.83
N ALA A 63 11.76 6.28 -1.65
CA ALA A 63 11.54 5.67 -0.34
C ALA A 63 12.12 4.25 -0.28
N GLY A 64 13.41 4.15 0.03
CA GLY A 64 13.89 3.02 0.79
C GLY A 64 13.42 3.16 2.23
N GLY A 65 12.58 2.22 2.70
CA GLY A 65 12.46 1.90 4.13
C GLY A 65 11.08 1.99 4.78
N ALA A 66 10.40 0.84 4.80
CA ALA A 66 9.81 0.18 5.98
C ALA A 66 8.63 0.81 6.74
N ALA A 67 7.50 0.07 6.74
CA ALA A 67 6.73 -0.38 7.91
C ALA A 67 5.60 -1.28 7.37
N GLY A 68 5.27 -2.49 7.82
CA GLY A 68 5.61 -3.43 8.90
C GLY A 68 4.60 -4.59 8.71
N GLY A 69 4.85 -5.89 8.93
CA GLY A 69 5.56 -6.54 10.01
C GLY A 69 4.56 -7.12 11.03
N ASP A 70 4.28 -8.42 10.96
CA ASP A 70 3.64 -9.26 12.02
C ASP A 70 3.57 -10.73 11.55
N SER A 71 4.54 -11.59 11.89
CA SER A 71 4.59 -12.41 13.12
C SER A 71 3.45 -13.45 13.27
N THR A 72 3.59 -14.60 12.59
CA THR A 72 3.21 -15.86 13.24
C THR A 72 4.45 -16.59 13.72
N ALA A 73 4.79 -16.33 14.98
CA ALA A 73 5.41 -17.33 15.83
C ALA A 73 4.60 -18.63 15.75
N GLN A 74 5.20 -19.70 15.24
CA GLN A 74 4.86 -21.10 15.55
C GLN A 74 6.17 -21.90 15.38
N GLU A 75 7.08 -21.92 16.36
CA GLU A 75 7.02 -22.84 17.51
C GLU A 75 6.44 -24.20 17.12
N GLN A 76 7.33 -25.17 16.87
CA GLN A 76 7.17 -26.60 17.15
C GLN A 76 8.52 -27.30 16.94
N GLY A 77 9.44 -27.00 17.85
CA GLY A 77 10.55 -27.90 18.14
C GLY A 77 10.01 -29.20 18.71
N SER A 78 9.78 -30.20 17.86
CA SER A 78 9.60 -31.58 18.26
C SER A 78 10.97 -32.17 18.59
N ARG A 79 11.33 -32.12 19.88
CA ARG A 79 12.39 -32.91 20.54
C ARG A 79 11.75 -33.41 21.84
N ASP A 80 11.12 -34.57 21.81
CA ASP A 80 11.68 -35.83 22.32
C ASP A 80 11.67 -35.90 23.86
N SER A 81 10.64 -36.55 24.42
CA SER A 81 10.61 -37.23 25.73
C SER A 81 9.40 -38.15 25.82
#